data_AF-A0A1H1N6U6-F1
#
_entry.id   AF-A0A1H1N6U6-F1
#
_cell.length_a   1.000
_cell.length_b   1.000
_cell.length_c   1.000
_cell.angle_alpha   90.00
_cell.angle_beta   90.00
_cell.angle_gamma   90.00
#
_symmetry.space_group_name_H-M   'P 1'
#
loop_
_entity.id
_entity.type
_entity.pdbx_description
1 polymer ?
#
loop_
_entity_poly.entity_id
_entity_poly.type
_entity_poly.pdbx_seq_one_letter_code
_entity_poly.pdbx_strand_id
1 'polypeptide(L)' 'MNFITVFSTPNSFQIAIIRNLFDMEGIAYRIFDDVMNSAAGIAGLGNHGVRVQVSEDDYIKARYIIDKAEF' A
#
# COMPACT_ATOMS: atom_id res chain seq x y z
N MET A 1 9.54 -2.61 14.91
CA MET A 1 8.29 -2.77 14.15
C MET A 1 8.64 -2.78 12.68
N ASN A 2 8.51 -3.94 12.04
CA ASN A 2 8.73 -4.11 10.61
C ASN A 2 7.43 -3.83 9.87
N PHE A 3 7.53 -3.11 8.75
CA PHE A 3 6.40 -2.85 7.87
C PHE A 3 6.60 -3.63 6.58
N ILE A 4 5.58 -4.37 6.16
CA ILE A 4 5.61 -5.20 4.96
C ILE A 4 4.62 -4.63 3.95
N THR A 5 5.04 -4.55 2.69
CA THR A 5 4.16 -4.15 1.58
C THR A 5 3.12 -5.24 1.32
N VAL A 6 1.85 -4.88 1.43
CA VAL A 6 0.71 -5.79 1.19
C VAL A 6 -0.03 -5.51 -0.11
N PHE A 7 0.09 -4.28 -0.63
CA PHE A 7 -0.56 -3.85 -1.85
C PHE A 7 0.27 -2.78 -2.56
N SER A 8 0.28 -2.79 -3.88
CA SER A 8 1.00 -1.81 -4.69
C SER A 8 0.22 -1.58 -5.98
N THR A 9 -0.19 -0.34 -6.24
CA THR A 9 -0.91 0.01 -7.45
C THR A 9 -0.67 1.47 -7.82
N PRO A 10 -0.52 1.80 -9.12
CA PRO A 10 -0.51 3.19 -9.57
C PRO A 10 -1.90 3.84 -9.52
N ASN A 11 -2.97 3.06 -9.30
CA ASN A 11 -4.33 3.57 -9.28
C ASN A 11 -4.69 4.20 -7.92
N SER A 12 -4.74 5.53 -7.89
CA SER A 12 -5.08 6.30 -6.68
C SER A 12 -6.46 5.96 -6.09
N PHE A 13 -7.42 5.50 -6.91
CA PHE A 13 -8.75 5.12 -6.45
C PHE A 13 -8.71 3.81 -5.63
N GLN A 14 -7.98 2.80 -6.12
CA GLN A 14 -7.79 1.54 -5.37
C GLN A 14 -7.07 1.79 -4.04
N ILE A 15 -6.09 2.69 -4.02
CA ILE A 15 -5.42 3.10 -2.77
C ILE A 15 -6.40 3.74 -1.80
N ALA A 16 -7.29 4.62 -2.27
CA ALA A 16 -8.30 5.25 -1.42
C ALA A 16 -9.27 4.23 -0.81
N ILE A 17 -9.67 3.19 -1.57
CA ILE A 17 -10.51 2.11 -1.05
C ILE A 17 -9.78 1.32 0.04
N ILE A 18 -8.53 0.89 -0.22
CA ILE A 18 -7.73 0.15 0.76
C ILE A 18 -7.51 0.96 2.04
N ARG A 19 -7.27 2.28 1.93
CA ARG A 19 -7.17 3.17 3.10
C ARG A 19 -8.43 3.11 3.96
N ASN A 20 -9.60 3.26 3.33
CA ASN A 20 -10.87 3.27 4.04
C ASN A 20 -11.14 1.91 4.70
N LEU A 21 -10.87 0.81 3.99
CA LEU A 21 -10.98 -0.55 4.53
C LEU A 21 -10.08 -0.78 5.75
N PHE A 22 -8.82 -0.34 5.68
CA PHE A 22 -7.88 -0.51 6.80
C PHE A 22 -8.23 0.38 7.98
N ASP A 23 -8.73 1.60 7.74
CA ASP A 23 -9.19 2.52 8.78
C ASP A 23 -10.41 1.95 9.53
N MET A 24 -11.40 1.41 8.80
CA MET A 24 -12.57 0.73 9.40
C MET A 24 -12.18 -0.49 10.24
N GLU A 25 -11.14 -1.22 9.83
CA GLU A 25 -10.68 -2.44 10.49
C GLU A 25 -9.63 -2.18 11.58
N GLY A 26 -9.25 -0.92 11.82
CA GLY A 26 -8.26 -0.51 12.82
C GLY A 26 -6.83 -0.95 12.52
N ILE A 27 -6.50 -1.19 11.25
CA ILE A 27 -5.18 -1.67 10.83
C ILE A 27 -4.23 -0.48 10.65
N ALA A 28 -3.07 -0.52 11.31
CA ALA A 28 -2.04 0.48 11.12
C ALA A 28 -1.35 0.30 9.76
N TYR A 29 -1.42 1.32 8.91
CA TYR A 29 -0.82 1.28 7.57
C TYR A 29 0.07 2.49 7.29
N ARG A 30 1.00 2.30 6.35
CA ARG A 30 1.88 3.34 5.79
C ARG A 30 1.75 3.34 4.29
N ILE A 31 1.85 4.52 3.70
CA ILE A 31 1.73 4.68 2.26
C ILE A 31 2.98 5.35 1.75
N PHE A 32 3.63 4.69 0.79
CA PHE A 32 4.79 5.19 0.08
C PHE A 32 4.36 5.52 -1.34
N ASP A 33 4.33 6.81 -1.62
CA ASP A 33 4.06 7.32 -2.94
C ASP A 33 5.39 7.53 -3.66
N ASP A 34 5.65 6.75 -4.70
CA ASP A 34 6.89 6.81 -5.50
C ASP A 34 6.94 8.11 -6.36
N VAL A 35 5.86 8.90 -6.45
CA VAL A 35 5.79 10.10 -7.32
C VAL A 35 6.59 11.27 -6.76
N MET A 36 6.80 11.36 -5.43
CA MET A 36 7.58 12.45 -4.83
C MET A 36 9.10 12.23 -4.76
N ASN A 37 9.63 11.06 -5.12
CA ASN A 37 11.08 10.82 -5.07
C ASN A 37 11.80 11.05 -6.42
N SER A 38 11.10 11.59 -7.43
CA SER A 38 11.64 11.81 -8.79
C SER A 38 12.49 13.08 -8.96
N ALA A 39 13.11 13.61 -7.90
CA ALA A 39 14.14 14.65 -8.01
C ALA A 39 15.58 14.11 -7.84
N ALA A 40 15.77 12.80 -7.64
CA ALA A 40 17.08 12.19 -7.48
C ALA A 40 17.32 11.07 -8.51
N GLY A 41 17.50 11.47 -9.78
CA GLY A 41 18.38 10.80 -10.74
C GLY A 41 17.92 9.46 -11.32
N ILE A 42 17.34 9.49 -12.53
CA ILE A 42 17.58 8.52 -13.62
C ILE A 42 17.72 7.03 -13.18
N ALA A 43 16.75 6.37 -12.52
CA ALA A 43 16.96 4.96 -12.11
C ALA A 43 15.71 4.10 -11.71
N GLY A 44 14.49 4.41 -12.14
CA GLY A 44 13.29 3.65 -11.72
C GLY A 44 12.49 3.05 -12.86
N LEU A 45 13.06 2.13 -13.65
CA LEU A 45 12.41 1.42 -14.77
C LEU A 45 11.32 0.41 -14.33
N GLY A 46 10.40 0.85 -13.47
CA GLY A 46 9.23 0.09 -13.11
C GLY A 46 8.15 1.07 -12.73
N ASN A 47 6.94 0.87 -13.26
CA ASN A 47 5.73 1.61 -12.93
C ASN A 47 5.32 1.30 -11.48
N HIS A 48 6.21 1.58 -10.52
CA HIS A 48 6.01 1.36 -9.10
C HIS A 48 5.08 2.46 -8.63
N GLY A 49 3.78 2.16 -8.71
CA GLY A 49 2.76 3.00 -8.14
C GLY A 49 2.89 3.12 -6.61
N VAL A 50 1.83 3.62 -6.01
CA VAL A 50 1.75 3.81 -4.57
C VAL A 50 1.76 2.44 -3.86
N ARG A 51 2.60 2.31 -2.84
CA ARG A 51 2.73 1.09 -2.02
C ARG A 51 2.04 1.29 -0.69
N VAL A 52 1.24 0.31 -0.28
CA VAL A 52 0.62 0.24 1.04
C VAL A 52 1.33 -0.83 1.85
N GLN A 53 1.83 -0.43 3.01
CA GLN A 53 2.51 -1.30 3.97
C GLN A 53 1.74 -1.36 5.28
N VAL A 54 1.80 -2.49 5.98
CA VAL A 54 1.19 -2.69 7.31
C VAL A 54 2.23 -3.29 8.25
N SER A 55 1.96 -3.27 9.56
CA SER A 55 2.78 -4.03 10.50
C SER A 55 2.76 -5.51 10.13
N GLU A 56 3.88 -6.22 10.36
CA GLU A 56 3.96 -7.67 10.15
C GLU A 56 2.87 -8.43 10.93
N ASP A 57 2.51 -7.97 12.12
CA ASP A 57 1.41 -8.51 12.94
C ASP A 57 0.04 -8.43 12.24
N ASP A 58 -0.20 -7.38 11.45
CA ASP A 58 -1.46 -7.13 10.75
C ASP A 58 -1.47 -7.70 9.33
N TYR A 59 -0.35 -8.27 8.86
CA TYR A 59 -0.18 -8.75 7.49
C TYR A 59 -1.29 -9.71 7.06
N ILE A 60 -1.61 -10.71 7.89
CA ILE A 60 -2.61 -11.73 7.57
C ILE A 60 -3.99 -11.10 7.42
N LYS A 61 -4.35 -10.19 8.34
CA LYS A 61 -5.64 -9.50 8.33
C LYS A 61 -5.75 -8.57 7.11
N ALA A 62 -4.71 -7.78 6.85
CA ALA A 62 -4.63 -6.90 5.71
C ALA A 62 -4.75 -7.65 4.38
N ARG A 63 -4.06 -8.80 4.25
CA ARG A 63 -4.13 -9.63 3.04
C ARG A 63 -5.53 -10.21 2.81
N TYR A 64 -6.19 -10.65 3.87
CA TYR A 64 -7.56 -11.16 3.80
C TYR A 64 -8.56 -10.09 3.34
N ILE A 65 -8.40 -8.85 3.79
CA ILE A 65 -9.25 -7.71 3.37
C ILE A 65 -9.02 -7.38 1.90
N ILE A 66 -7.77 -7.35 1.46
CA ILE A 66 -7.43 -7.07 0.04
C ILE A 66 -8.05 -8.15 -0.86
N ASP A 67 -7.92 -9.43 -0.50
CA ASP A 67 -8.47 -10.56 -1.26
C ASP A 67 -10.00 -10.49 -1.36
N LYS A 68 -10.68 -10.14 -0.26
CA LYS A 68 -12.14 -9.92 -0.23
C LYS A 68 -12.61 -8.74 -1.09
N ALA A 69 -11.76 -7.75 -1.31
CA ALA A 69 -12.11 -6.57 -2.09
C ALA A 69 -11.91 -6.77 -3.61
N GLU A 70 -11.53 -7.99 -4.03
CA GLU A 70 -11.39 -8.41 -5.44
C GLU A 70 -10.45 -7.51 -6.28
N PHE A 71 -9.35 -7.05 -5.67
CA PHE A 71 -8.30 -6.25 -6.34
C PHE A 71 -7.22 -7.09 -7.02
#